data_AF-A0A0K8Q1U1-F1
#
_entry.id   AF-A0A0K8Q1U1-F1
#
_cell.length_a   1.000
_cell.length_b   1.000
_cell.length_c   1.000
_cell.angle_alpha   90.00
_cell.angle_beta   90.00
_cell.angle_gamma   90.00
#
_symmetry.space_group_name_H-M   'P 1'
#
loop_
_entity.id
_entity.type
_entity.pdbx_description
1 polymer ?
#
loop_
_entity_poly.entity_id
_entity_poly.type
_entity_poly.pdbx_seq_one_letter_code
_entity_poly.pdbx_strand_id
1 'polypeptide(L)'
;MGVALATRAPTVVQGTDHLDERMHNLVCAASPVLHPITRTLLGAVNVTCLAAEPNPHLKIALNMLLAGIQDSLTRLSRARHQRLLDAHLRVKAGTGAAVITLDRYTMIAEDGLGGLSFDREQLWHYIEEAGPFTREFVLPNGVRAQIVPVRPPRTAEGCSLVLSRLSVASLARPGVKSSDSGTRTVRPSELSQLELAEREIIASVLRECRGNKSDAAEQLRIARGTLYERIRRYGL
;
A
#
# COMPACT_ATOMS: atom_id res chain seq x y z
N MET A 1 -9.59 -23.29 -18.34
CA MET A 1 -9.23 -22.06 -17.56
C MET A 1 -8.25 -22.31 -16.41
N GLY A 2 -8.39 -23.40 -15.64
CA GLY A 2 -7.53 -23.68 -14.48
C GLY A 2 -6.03 -23.64 -14.78
N VAL A 3 -5.60 -24.23 -15.91
CA VAL A 3 -4.19 -24.21 -16.33
C VAL A 3 -3.69 -22.79 -16.56
N ALA A 4 -4.40 -21.94 -17.31
CA ALA A 4 -4.01 -20.54 -17.55
C ALA A 4 -3.87 -19.71 -16.26
N LEU A 5 -4.74 -19.95 -15.28
CA LEU A 5 -4.67 -19.27 -13.98
C LEU A 5 -3.47 -19.75 -13.15
N ALA A 6 -3.22 -21.06 -13.14
CA ALA A 6 -2.13 -21.68 -12.40
C ALA A 6 -0.76 -21.29 -12.97
N THR A 7 -0.61 -21.31 -14.30
CA THR A 7 0.64 -20.97 -14.98
C THR A 7 0.82 -19.46 -15.17
N ARG A 8 -0.25 -18.67 -14.99
CA ARG A 8 -0.30 -17.24 -15.36
C ARG A 8 0.17 -17.00 -16.79
N ALA A 9 -0.11 -17.93 -17.70
CA ALA A 9 0.25 -17.85 -19.10
C ALA A 9 -0.94 -18.21 -20.01
N PRO A 10 -0.97 -17.74 -21.26
CA PRO A 10 -1.91 -18.22 -22.27
C PRO A 10 -1.76 -19.73 -22.48
N THR A 11 -2.87 -20.45 -22.51
CA THR A 11 -2.88 -21.91 -22.68
C THR A 11 -3.99 -22.34 -23.62
N VAL A 12 -3.72 -23.39 -24.40
CA VAL A 12 -4.74 -24.14 -25.13
C VAL A 12 -4.80 -25.55 -24.55
N VAL A 13 -6.01 -26.03 -24.30
CA VAL A 13 -6.30 -27.38 -23.79
C VAL A 13 -7.25 -28.04 -24.79
N GLN A 14 -6.93 -29.24 -25.25
CA GLN A 14 -7.70 -29.93 -26.28
C GLN A 14 -8.00 -31.36 -25.88
N GLY A 15 -9.25 -31.78 -26.08
CA GLY A 15 -9.64 -33.18 -25.96
C GLY A 15 -9.24 -33.78 -24.62
N THR A 16 -8.45 -34.85 -24.66
CA THR A 16 -7.95 -35.59 -23.50
C THR A 16 -6.99 -34.80 -22.59
N ASP A 17 -6.53 -33.61 -23.01
CA ASP A 17 -5.83 -32.70 -22.11
C ASP A 17 -6.74 -32.19 -20.97
N HIS A 18 -8.06 -32.25 -21.14
CA HIS A 18 -9.01 -31.94 -20.08
C HIS A 18 -9.08 -33.10 -19.07
N LEU A 19 -9.02 -32.75 -17.78
CA LEU A 19 -9.20 -33.70 -16.68
C LEU A 19 -10.60 -34.34 -16.68
N ASP A 20 -11.63 -33.57 -17.03
CA ASP A 20 -13.01 -34.03 -17.06
C ASP A 20 -13.35 -34.59 -18.45
N GLU A 21 -13.69 -35.87 -18.50
CA GLU A 21 -14.05 -36.59 -19.74
C GLU A 21 -15.20 -35.94 -20.49
N ARG A 22 -16.11 -35.26 -19.79
CA ARG A 22 -17.23 -34.53 -20.40
C ARG A 22 -16.77 -33.37 -21.29
N MET A 23 -15.53 -32.92 -21.15
CA MET A 23 -14.93 -31.83 -21.93
C MET A 23 -14.02 -32.33 -23.06
N HIS A 24 -13.88 -33.64 -23.25
CA HIS A 24 -13.02 -34.22 -24.29
C HIS A 24 -13.47 -33.91 -25.73
N ASN A 25 -14.69 -33.39 -25.91
CA ASN A 25 -15.17 -32.88 -27.19
C ASN A 25 -14.86 -31.40 -27.43
N LEU A 26 -14.07 -30.74 -26.58
CA LEU A 26 -13.80 -29.29 -26.63
C LEU A 26 -12.32 -28.97 -26.90
N VAL A 27 -12.13 -27.77 -27.45
CA VAL A 27 -10.85 -27.05 -27.46
C VAL A 27 -11.07 -25.73 -26.73
N CYS A 28 -10.29 -25.50 -25.67
CA CYS A 28 -10.36 -24.30 -24.86
C CYS A 28 -9.07 -23.51 -25.00
N ALA A 29 -9.16 -22.25 -25.44
CA ALA A 29 -8.06 -21.30 -25.39
C ALA A 29 -8.35 -20.26 -24.30
N ALA A 30 -7.45 -20.14 -23.33
CA ALA A 30 -7.60 -19.22 -22.21
C ALA A 30 -6.36 -18.38 -21.98
N SER A 31 -6.55 -17.14 -21.52
CA SER A 31 -5.48 -16.23 -21.14
C SER A 31 -5.79 -15.54 -19.81
N PRO A 32 -4.80 -15.38 -18.91
CA PRO A 32 -4.99 -14.64 -17.67
C PRO A 32 -5.20 -13.15 -17.95
N VAL A 33 -6.04 -12.52 -17.14
CA VAL A 33 -6.24 -11.07 -17.10
C VAL A 33 -5.50 -10.53 -15.89
N LEU A 34 -4.52 -9.66 -16.13
CA LEU A 34 -3.71 -9.03 -15.08
C LEU A 34 -4.09 -7.55 -14.96
N HIS A 35 -4.05 -7.03 -13.74
CA HIS A 35 -4.16 -5.59 -13.53
C HIS A 35 -2.98 -4.88 -14.21
N PRO A 36 -3.20 -3.80 -14.99
CA PRO A 36 -2.18 -3.23 -15.88
C PRO A 36 -0.97 -2.64 -15.15
N ILE A 37 -1.11 -2.28 -13.88
CA ILE A 37 -0.05 -1.62 -13.09
C ILE A 37 0.51 -2.58 -12.04
N THR A 38 -0.30 -2.97 -11.06
CA THR A 38 0.10 -3.90 -9.99
C THR A 38 0.45 -5.32 -10.48
N ARG A 39 0.09 -5.68 -11.72
CA ARG A 39 0.25 -7.04 -12.28
C ARG A 39 -0.43 -8.15 -11.48
N THR A 40 -1.33 -7.80 -10.57
CA THR A 40 -2.12 -8.77 -9.80
C THR A 40 -3.08 -9.51 -10.74
N LEU A 41 -3.27 -10.81 -10.49
CA LEU A 41 -4.19 -11.65 -11.27
C LEU A 41 -5.63 -11.25 -10.94
N LEU A 42 -6.38 -10.82 -11.96
CA LEU A 42 -7.79 -10.43 -11.83
C LEU A 42 -8.74 -11.57 -12.24
N GLY A 43 -8.28 -12.48 -13.09
CA GLY A 43 -9.06 -13.60 -13.59
C GLY A 43 -8.47 -14.16 -14.89
N ALA A 44 -9.32 -14.76 -15.73
CA ALA A 44 -8.95 -15.21 -17.05
C ALA A 44 -10.12 -15.05 -18.04
N VAL A 45 -9.79 -14.91 -19.31
CA VAL A 45 -10.74 -14.97 -20.43
C VAL A 45 -10.56 -16.30 -21.15
N ASN A 46 -11.64 -16.90 -21.62
CA ASN A 46 -11.64 -18.22 -22.26
C ASN A 46 -12.57 -18.22 -23.47
N VAL A 47 -12.08 -18.76 -24.57
CA VAL A 47 -12.87 -19.04 -25.78
C VAL A 47 -12.85 -20.56 -25.99
N THR A 48 -14.02 -21.13 -26.25
CA THR A 48 -14.21 -22.57 -26.40
C THR A 48 -14.85 -22.87 -27.73
N CYS A 49 -14.37 -23.90 -28.43
CA CYS A 49 -15.03 -24.47 -29.60
C CYS A 49 -15.07 -26.00 -29.51
N LEU A 50 -15.84 -26.63 -30.40
CA LEU A 50 -15.88 -28.08 -30.52
C LEU A 50 -14.56 -28.59 -31.13
N ALA A 51 -14.05 -29.70 -30.61
CA ALA A 51 -12.85 -30.35 -31.13
C ALA A 51 -13.06 -30.97 -32.51
N ALA A 52 -14.30 -31.36 -32.82
CA ALA A 52 -14.69 -31.84 -34.15
C ALA A 52 -14.69 -30.73 -35.21
N GLU A 53 -14.79 -29.46 -34.80
CA GLU A 53 -14.81 -28.29 -35.66
C GLU A 53 -13.70 -27.32 -35.25
N PRO A 54 -12.42 -27.68 -35.46
CA PRO A 54 -11.31 -26.87 -35.01
C PRO A 54 -11.35 -25.50 -35.71
N ASN A 55 -11.63 -24.46 -34.93
CA ASN A 55 -11.71 -23.10 -35.44
C ASN A 55 -10.29 -22.47 -35.47
N PRO A 56 -9.70 -22.23 -36.65
CA PRO A 56 -8.35 -21.68 -36.75
C PRO A 56 -8.24 -20.26 -36.17
N HIS A 57 -9.36 -19.57 -35.97
CA HIS A 57 -9.42 -18.22 -35.43
C HIS A 57 -9.64 -18.18 -33.91
N LEU A 58 -9.71 -19.32 -33.23
CA LEU A 58 -9.94 -19.37 -31.77
C LEU A 58 -8.95 -18.51 -30.98
N LYS A 59 -7.65 -18.59 -31.34
CA LYS A 59 -6.59 -17.78 -30.72
C LYS A 59 -6.71 -16.29 -31.07
N ILE A 60 -7.18 -15.96 -32.28
CA ILE A 60 -7.38 -14.58 -32.71
C ILE A 60 -8.53 -13.96 -31.90
N ALA A 61 -9.65 -14.66 -31.78
CA ALA A 61 -10.79 -14.22 -30.96
C ALA A 61 -10.38 -13.99 -29.50
N LEU A 62 -9.61 -14.93 -28.92
CA LEU A 62 -9.07 -14.78 -27.56
C LEU A 62 -8.19 -13.53 -27.42
N ASN A 63 -7.27 -13.30 -28.36
CA ASN A 63 -6.36 -12.15 -28.33
C ASN A 63 -7.10 -10.82 -28.49
N MET A 64 -8.12 -10.75 -29.36
CA MET A 64 -8.95 -9.56 -29.53
C MET A 64 -9.73 -9.23 -28.25
N LEU A 65 -10.33 -10.25 -27.62
CA LEU A 65 -11.02 -10.09 -26.33
C LEU A 65 -10.04 -9.62 -25.23
N LEU A 66 -8.88 -10.26 -25.14
CA LEU A 66 -7.85 -9.90 -24.16
C LEU A 66 -7.37 -8.46 -24.36
N ALA A 67 -7.10 -8.05 -25.60
CA ALA A 67 -6.68 -6.69 -25.93
C ALA A 67 -7.74 -5.66 -25.53
N GLY A 68 -9.03 -5.90 -25.83
CA GLY A 68 -10.12 -5.00 -25.43
C GLY A 68 -10.27 -4.86 -23.91
N ILE A 69 -10.08 -5.97 -23.17
CA ILE A 69 -10.07 -5.96 -21.69
C ILE A 69 -8.87 -5.16 -21.17
N GLN A 70 -7.67 -5.43 -21.70
CA GLN A 70 -6.44 -4.75 -21.28
C GLN A 70 -6.49 -3.25 -21.55
N ASP A 71 -7.02 -2.83 -22.70
CA ASP A 71 -7.22 -1.42 -23.04
C ASP A 71 -8.19 -0.75 -22.05
N SER A 72 -9.33 -1.40 -21.77
CA SER A 72 -10.32 -0.88 -20.84
C SER A 72 -9.78 -0.75 -19.42
N LEU A 73 -9.06 -1.77 -18.93
CA LEU A 73 -8.40 -1.71 -17.62
C LEU A 73 -7.34 -0.61 -17.56
N THR A 74 -6.54 -0.45 -18.62
CA THR A 74 -5.51 0.58 -18.71
C THR A 74 -6.12 1.97 -18.68
N ARG A 75 -7.19 2.22 -19.46
CA ARG A 75 -7.92 3.48 -19.50
C ARG A 75 -8.50 3.84 -18.13
N LEU A 76 -9.16 2.89 -17.46
CA LEU A 76 -9.73 3.09 -16.13
C LEU A 76 -8.62 3.37 -15.09
N SER A 77 -7.52 2.64 -15.16
CA SER A 77 -6.39 2.83 -14.26
C SER A 77 -5.74 4.20 -14.44
N ARG A 78 -5.50 4.64 -15.68
CA ARG A 78 -4.96 5.98 -15.98
C ARG A 78 -5.88 7.09 -15.46
N ALA A 79 -7.17 7.00 -15.73
CA ALA A 79 -8.15 7.98 -15.26
C ALA A 79 -8.21 8.05 -13.72
N ARG A 80 -7.97 6.94 -13.02
CA ARG A 80 -7.86 6.92 -11.56
C ARG A 80 -6.58 7.60 -11.06
N HIS A 81 -5.42 7.24 -11.61
CA HIS A 81 -4.14 7.85 -11.23
C HIS A 81 -4.10 9.37 -11.46
N GLN A 82 -4.61 9.81 -12.61
CA GLN A 82 -4.67 11.24 -12.91
C GLN A 82 -5.52 11.97 -11.87
N ARG A 83 -6.70 11.43 -11.52
CA ARG A 83 -7.57 12.03 -10.50
C ARG A 83 -6.92 12.07 -9.12
N LEU A 84 -6.16 11.04 -8.75
CA LEU A 84 -5.43 11.00 -7.48
C LEU A 84 -4.37 12.10 -7.43
N LEU A 85 -3.60 12.26 -8.51
CA LEU A 85 -2.60 13.32 -8.66
C LEU A 85 -3.23 14.72 -8.65
N ASP A 86 -4.29 14.94 -9.44
CA ASP A 86 -4.99 16.22 -9.50
C ASP A 86 -5.55 16.61 -8.12
N ALA A 87 -6.07 15.63 -7.37
CA ALA A 87 -6.54 15.85 -6.01
C ALA A 87 -5.41 16.17 -5.05
N HIS A 88 -4.27 15.48 -5.16
CA HIS A 88 -3.08 15.76 -4.36
C HIS A 88 -2.60 17.20 -4.58
N LEU A 89 -2.38 17.59 -5.83
CA LEU A 89 -1.92 18.93 -6.19
C LEU A 89 -2.91 20.02 -5.75
N ARG A 90 -4.21 19.79 -5.94
CA ARG A 90 -5.27 20.73 -5.50
C ARG A 90 -5.28 20.92 -3.99
N VAL A 91 -5.21 19.84 -3.21
CA VAL A 91 -5.20 19.93 -1.74
C VAL A 91 -3.92 20.60 -1.27
N LYS A 92 -2.77 20.18 -1.82
CA LYS A 92 -1.47 20.76 -1.48
C LYS A 92 -1.40 22.26 -1.77
N ALA A 93 -1.93 22.72 -2.90
CA ALA A 93 -1.98 24.15 -3.21
C ALA A 93 -2.80 24.97 -2.18
N GLY A 94 -3.74 24.33 -1.48
CA GLY A 94 -4.58 24.96 -0.45
C GLY A 94 -4.02 24.89 0.97
N THR A 95 -2.86 24.26 1.21
CA THR A 95 -2.32 24.10 2.57
C THR A 95 -0.78 24.11 2.62
N GLY A 96 -0.22 24.70 3.68
CA GLY A 96 1.21 24.58 3.99
C GLY A 96 1.58 23.27 4.70
N ALA A 97 0.59 22.48 5.10
CA ALA A 97 0.81 21.19 5.77
C ALA A 97 1.33 20.11 4.81
N ALA A 98 1.85 19.02 5.36
CA ALA A 98 2.21 17.85 4.57
C ALA A 98 0.95 17.07 4.16
N VAL A 99 0.90 16.64 2.89
CA VAL A 99 -0.24 15.94 2.31
C VAL A 99 0.18 14.54 1.86
N ILE A 100 -0.63 13.54 2.21
CA ILE A 100 -0.54 12.19 1.65
C ILE A 100 -1.84 11.92 0.92
N THR A 101 -1.80 11.58 -0.35
CA THR A 101 -2.99 11.23 -1.12
C THR A 101 -2.93 9.79 -1.53
N LEU A 102 -3.95 9.00 -1.19
CA LEU A 102 -3.92 7.56 -1.38
C LEU A 102 -5.28 6.98 -1.73
N ASP A 103 -5.21 5.81 -2.35
CA ASP A 103 -6.33 4.92 -2.58
C ASP A 103 -5.92 3.46 -2.27
N ARG A 104 -6.80 2.50 -2.60
CA ARG A 104 -6.54 1.06 -2.39
C ARG A 104 -5.27 0.52 -3.08
N TYR A 105 -4.71 1.19 -4.07
CA TYR A 105 -3.59 0.68 -4.88
C TYR A 105 -2.39 1.62 -4.94
N THR A 106 -2.60 2.92 -4.75
CA THR A 106 -1.60 3.96 -4.99
C THR A 106 -1.54 4.94 -3.84
N MET A 107 -0.33 5.41 -3.53
CA MET A 107 -0.08 6.50 -2.57
C MET A 107 0.89 7.50 -3.20
N ILE A 108 0.55 8.79 -3.06
CA ILE A 108 1.38 9.94 -3.39
C ILE A 108 1.69 10.62 -2.06
N ALA A 109 2.96 10.69 -1.71
CA ALA A 109 3.44 11.26 -0.47
C ALA A 109 4.53 12.28 -0.77
N GLU A 110 4.65 13.30 0.10
CA GLU A 110 5.70 14.30 0.00
C GLU A 110 7.02 13.77 0.57
N ASP A 111 8.13 14.15 -0.08
CA ASP A 111 9.46 13.96 0.48
C ASP A 111 9.62 14.87 1.70
N GLY A 112 9.87 14.29 2.88
CA GLY A 112 10.09 15.06 4.11
C GLY A 112 8.93 15.08 5.09
N LEU A 113 8.14 14.00 5.19
CA LEU A 113 7.16 13.75 6.26
C LEU A 113 7.77 13.69 7.69
N GLY A 114 8.99 14.19 7.90
CA GLY A 114 9.64 14.28 9.20
C GLY A 114 10.07 12.93 9.78
N GLY A 115 10.47 11.99 8.93
CA GLY A 115 10.87 10.64 9.35
C GLY A 115 9.68 9.69 9.61
N LEU A 116 8.44 10.16 9.39
CA LEU A 116 7.26 9.30 9.43
C LEU A 116 7.21 8.44 8.17
N SER A 117 7.37 7.13 8.37
CA SER A 117 7.05 6.14 7.34
C SER A 117 5.60 5.70 7.51
N PHE A 118 4.85 5.69 6.42
CA PHE A 118 3.50 5.19 6.39
C PHE A 118 3.40 4.05 5.41
N ASP A 119 2.88 2.92 5.89
CA ASP A 119 2.48 1.83 5.01
C ASP A 119 1.11 2.15 4.38
N ARG A 120 1.02 2.03 3.06
CA ARG A 120 -0.19 2.35 2.31
C ARG A 120 -1.36 1.44 2.70
N GLU A 121 -1.11 0.13 2.86
CA GLU A 121 -2.17 -0.83 3.17
C GLU A 121 -2.74 -0.57 4.55
N GLN A 122 -1.87 -0.35 5.53
CA GLN A 122 -2.26 0.02 6.88
C GLN A 122 -3.06 1.34 6.93
N LEU A 123 -2.59 2.39 6.23
CA LEU A 123 -3.32 3.65 6.15
C LEU A 123 -4.70 3.48 5.50
N TRP A 124 -4.75 2.74 4.39
CA TRP A 124 -6.01 2.50 3.69
C TRP A 124 -6.99 1.71 4.56
N HIS A 125 -6.50 0.74 5.32
CA HIS A 125 -7.30 -0.03 6.27
C HIS A 125 -7.94 0.87 7.34
N TYR A 126 -7.16 1.77 7.95
CA TYR A 126 -7.71 2.72 8.93
C TYR A 126 -8.80 3.63 8.34
N ILE A 127 -8.64 4.05 7.07
CA ILE A 127 -9.65 4.85 6.37
C ILE A 127 -10.92 4.04 6.12
N GLU A 128 -10.80 2.77 5.72
CA GLU A 128 -11.93 1.87 5.51
C GLU A 128 -12.67 1.59 6.83
N GLU A 129 -11.94 1.31 7.92
CA GLU A 129 -12.51 1.08 9.26
C GLU A 129 -13.23 2.30 9.83
N ALA A 130 -12.65 3.50 9.64
CA ALA A 130 -13.28 4.74 10.09
C ALA A 130 -14.56 5.08 9.31
N GLY A 131 -14.76 4.50 8.14
CA GLY A 131 -15.97 4.66 7.33
C GLY A 131 -15.95 5.87 6.38
N PRO A 132 -16.86 5.89 5.38
CA PRO A 132 -16.75 6.72 4.18
C PRO A 132 -17.00 8.23 4.41
N PHE A 133 -17.48 8.62 5.59
CA PHE A 133 -17.83 10.00 5.94
C PHE A 133 -16.89 10.62 6.98
N THR A 134 -15.88 9.89 7.42
CA THR A 134 -14.92 10.39 8.40
C THR A 134 -14.12 11.53 7.81
N ARG A 135 -14.06 12.64 8.56
CA ARG A 135 -13.38 13.89 8.14
C ARG A 135 -12.03 14.07 8.80
N GLU A 136 -11.77 13.35 9.88
CA GLU A 136 -10.54 13.47 10.66
C GLU A 136 -10.30 12.18 11.44
N PHE A 137 -9.04 11.79 11.60
CA PHE A 137 -8.63 10.75 12.54
C PHE A 137 -7.22 11.00 13.05
N VAL A 138 -6.88 10.34 14.15
CA VAL A 138 -5.54 10.36 14.73
C VAL A 138 -4.85 9.07 14.32
N LEU A 139 -3.73 9.20 13.64
CA LEU A 139 -2.89 8.09 13.25
C LEU A 139 -2.26 7.43 14.49
N PRO A 140 -1.84 6.15 14.43
CA PRO A 140 -1.24 5.46 15.58
C PRO A 140 0.00 6.16 16.15
N ASN A 141 0.71 6.93 15.32
CA ASN A 141 1.85 7.77 15.72
C ASN A 141 1.44 9.09 16.39
N GLY A 142 0.14 9.28 16.68
CA GLY A 142 -0.42 10.47 17.29
C GLY A 142 -0.66 11.63 16.33
N VAL A 143 -0.30 11.53 15.04
CA VAL A 143 -0.49 12.61 14.07
C VAL A 143 -1.95 12.75 13.69
N ARG A 144 -2.46 13.99 13.72
CA ARG A 144 -3.83 14.30 13.31
C ARG A 144 -3.88 14.48 11.79
N ALA A 145 -4.78 13.73 11.15
CA ALA A 145 -4.97 13.74 9.71
C ALA A 145 -6.40 14.17 9.39
N GLN A 146 -6.55 15.30 8.69
CA GLN A 146 -7.83 15.66 8.10
C GLN A 146 -7.99 14.92 6.77
N ILE A 147 -9.13 14.28 6.57
CA ILE A 147 -9.47 13.55 5.35
C ILE A 147 -10.21 14.46 4.38
N VAL A 148 -9.70 14.56 3.16
CA VAL A 148 -10.35 15.22 2.03
C VAL A 148 -10.59 14.18 0.93
N PRO A 149 -11.83 13.75 0.68
CA PRO A 149 -12.13 12.78 -0.37
C PRO A 149 -11.68 13.26 -1.76
N VAL A 150 -11.11 12.35 -2.57
CA VAL A 150 -10.76 12.64 -3.98
C VAL A 150 -12.01 12.99 -4.78
N ARG A 151 -13.12 12.28 -4.51
CA ARG A 151 -14.45 12.60 -5.04
C ARG A 151 -15.46 12.72 -3.89
N PRO A 152 -15.83 13.94 -3.49
CA PRO A 152 -16.82 14.14 -2.44
C PRO A 152 -18.17 13.46 -2.79
N PRO A 153 -18.91 12.99 -1.78
CA PRO A 153 -18.60 13.05 -0.35
C PRO A 153 -17.86 11.81 0.19
N ARG A 154 -17.45 10.85 -0.65
CA ARG A 154 -17.01 9.51 -0.20
C ARG A 154 -15.54 9.25 -0.47
N THR A 155 -14.88 8.53 0.44
CA THR A 155 -13.47 8.14 0.32
C THR A 155 -13.20 6.91 -0.57
N ALA A 156 -14.24 6.26 -1.10
CA ALA A 156 -14.12 4.99 -1.83
C ALA A 156 -13.17 5.04 -3.06
N GLU A 157 -13.00 6.22 -3.66
CA GLU A 157 -12.13 6.43 -4.82
C GLU A 157 -10.76 7.01 -4.44
N GLY A 158 -10.46 7.11 -3.15
CA GLY A 158 -9.26 7.71 -2.59
C GLY A 158 -9.54 8.96 -1.77
N CYS A 159 -8.55 9.37 -0.99
CA CYS A 159 -8.59 10.61 -0.22
C CYS A 159 -7.20 11.21 -0.05
N SER A 160 -7.16 12.49 0.31
CA SER A 160 -5.97 13.19 0.77
C SER A 160 -6.04 13.36 2.28
N LEU A 161 -4.93 13.06 2.94
CA LEU A 161 -4.67 13.24 4.36
C LEU A 161 -3.84 14.51 4.52
N VAL A 162 -4.41 15.53 5.15
CA VAL A 162 -3.68 16.75 5.51
C VAL A 162 -3.17 16.59 6.93
N LEU A 163 -1.85 16.45 7.07
CA LEU A 163 -1.19 16.15 8.33
C LEU A 163 -0.83 17.43 9.07
N SER A 164 -1.48 17.67 10.21
CA SER A 164 -1.10 18.75 11.11
C SER A 164 -0.12 18.20 12.14
N ARG A 165 1.11 18.74 12.19
CA ARG A 165 2.06 18.42 13.28
C ARG A 165 1.43 18.88 14.59
N LEU A 166 1.15 17.94 15.49
CA LEU A 166 0.93 18.27 16.90
C LEU A 166 2.27 18.71 17.47
N SER A 167 2.39 19.97 17.86
CA SER A 167 3.45 20.37 18.77
C SER A 167 3.18 19.65 20.09
N VAL A 168 4.20 18.97 20.63
CA VAL A 168 4.14 18.26 21.93
C VAL A 168 3.71 19.22 23.06
N ALA A 169 3.81 20.53 22.87
CA ALA A 169 3.35 21.58 23.77
C ALA A 169 1.82 21.70 23.90
N SER A 170 1.02 21.11 23.00
CA SER A 170 -0.44 21.27 22.97
C SER A 170 -1.22 20.21 23.77
N LEU A 171 -0.53 19.25 24.43
CA LEU A 171 -1.16 18.19 25.23
C LEU A 171 -1.24 18.48 26.75
N ALA A 172 -0.89 19.69 27.20
CA ALA A 172 -1.20 20.13 28.56
C ALA A 172 -2.68 20.55 28.65
N ARG A 173 -3.54 19.65 29.15
CA ARG A 173 -4.97 19.87 29.45
C ARG A 173 -5.18 20.95 30.53
N PRO A 174 -6.39 21.55 30.68
CA PRO A 174 -7.40 20.93 31.56
C PRO A 174 -8.87 21.10 31.11
N GLY A 175 -9.70 20.09 31.42
CA GLY A 175 -11.16 20.11 31.23
C GLY A 175 -11.81 18.80 31.67
N VAL A 176 -11.91 18.63 32.99
CA VAL A 176 -12.50 17.47 33.70
C VAL A 176 -14.03 17.52 33.62
N LYS A 177 -14.69 16.38 33.34
CA LYS A 177 -15.71 15.82 34.23
C LYS A 177 -15.71 14.30 34.17
N SER A 178 -15.62 13.74 35.36
CA SER A 178 -15.41 12.36 35.76
C SER A 178 -16.71 11.57 35.81
N SER A 179 -16.66 10.32 35.32
CA SER A 179 -17.28 9.13 35.93
C SER A 179 -16.85 7.92 35.09
N ASP A 180 -16.55 6.72 35.57
CA ASP A 180 -16.04 6.18 36.81
C ASP A 180 -15.54 4.77 36.41
N SER A 181 -14.55 4.24 37.14
CA SER A 181 -14.09 2.85 37.20
C SER A 181 -13.39 2.20 35.98
N GLY A 182 -12.18 1.66 36.20
CA GLY A 182 -11.59 0.63 35.33
C GLY A 182 -10.10 0.75 35.01
N THR A 183 -9.25 0.61 36.03
CA THR A 183 -7.78 0.56 35.97
C THR A 183 -7.23 -0.41 34.92
N ARG A 184 -6.46 0.06 33.92
CA ARG A 184 -5.33 -0.72 33.38
C ARG A 184 -4.26 0.17 32.72
N THR A 185 -3.18 0.35 33.46
CA THR A 185 -1.90 0.91 33.01
C THR A 185 -1.32 0.06 31.87
N VAL A 186 -0.93 0.66 30.74
CA VAL A 186 -0.03 0.02 29.75
C VAL A 186 1.16 0.95 29.51
N ARG A 187 2.35 0.38 29.70
CA ARG A 187 3.69 0.98 29.64
C ARG A 187 4.15 1.16 28.17
N PRO A 188 5.18 1.99 27.89
CA PRO A 188 5.64 2.29 26.53
C PRO A 188 6.09 1.02 25.78
N SER A 189 5.62 0.85 24.55
CA SER A 189 5.81 -0.35 23.73
C SER A 189 7.28 -0.60 23.38
N GLU A 190 7.68 -1.83 23.59
CA GLU A 190 8.99 -2.43 23.38
C GLU A 190 9.46 -2.27 21.93
N LEU A 191 10.77 -2.03 21.76
CA LEU A 191 11.45 -1.89 20.46
C LEU A 191 11.14 -3.10 19.55
N SER A 192 10.87 -2.84 18.26
CA SER A 192 10.69 -3.90 17.26
C SER A 192 11.94 -4.80 17.15
N GLN A 193 11.80 -6.06 16.73
CA GLN A 193 12.94 -7.00 16.61
C GLN A 193 14.08 -6.46 15.73
N LEU A 194 13.74 -5.71 14.67
CA LEU A 194 14.73 -5.06 13.81
C LEU A 194 15.41 -3.87 14.53
N GLU A 195 14.65 -3.13 15.34
CA GLU A 195 15.17 -2.00 16.14
C GLU A 195 16.04 -2.48 17.31
N LEU A 196 15.73 -3.63 17.90
CA LEU A 196 16.56 -4.29 18.91
C LEU A 196 17.90 -4.73 18.31
N ALA A 197 17.87 -5.37 17.12
CA ALA A 197 19.08 -5.74 16.40
C ALA A 197 19.92 -4.52 16.03
N GLU A 198 19.28 -3.44 15.55
CA GLU A 198 19.96 -2.20 15.22
C GLU A 198 20.56 -1.51 16.46
N ARG A 199 19.82 -1.48 17.57
CA ARG A 199 20.30 -0.96 18.86
C ARG A 199 21.52 -1.74 19.34
N GLU A 200 21.50 -3.07 19.25
CA GLU A 200 22.60 -3.92 19.69
C GLU A 200 23.87 -3.68 18.88
N ILE A 201 23.74 -3.56 17.54
CA ILE A 201 24.86 -3.24 16.64
C ILE A 201 25.44 -1.85 16.95
N ILE A 202 24.59 -0.84 17.16
CA ILE A 202 25.07 0.51 17.49
C ILE A 202 25.75 0.52 18.86
N ALA A 203 25.20 -0.18 19.85
CA ALA A 203 25.77 -0.28 21.18
C ALA A 203 27.10 -1.04 21.20
N SER A 204 27.28 -2.09 20.38
CA SER A 204 28.55 -2.80 20.27
C SER A 204 29.63 -1.91 19.64
N VAL A 205 29.32 -1.24 18.53
CA VAL A 205 30.28 -0.34 17.86
C VAL A 205 30.64 0.86 18.74
N LEU A 206 29.68 1.44 19.46
CA LEU A 206 29.97 2.52 20.41
C LEU A 206 30.92 2.06 21.54
N ARG A 207 30.81 0.81 22.01
CA ARG A 207 31.74 0.27 23.01
C ARG A 207 33.14 0.05 22.42
N GLU A 208 33.23 -0.49 21.20
CA GLU A 208 34.51 -0.69 20.48
C GLU A 208 35.23 0.63 20.24
N CYS A 209 34.51 1.67 19.81
CA CYS A 209 35.04 3.02 19.62
C CYS A 209 35.22 3.81 20.93
N ARG A 210 35.05 3.17 22.10
CA ARG A 210 35.14 3.80 23.43
C ARG A 210 34.28 5.06 23.58
N GLY A 211 33.11 5.07 22.94
CA GLY A 211 32.18 6.20 22.93
C GLY A 211 32.49 7.31 21.92
N ASN A 212 33.56 7.18 21.11
CA ASN A 212 33.85 8.13 20.03
C ASN A 212 32.82 8.01 18.91
N LYS A 213 31.91 8.98 18.86
CA LYS A 213 30.74 8.98 17.98
C LYS A 213 31.11 9.24 16.51
N SER A 214 32.25 9.88 16.25
CA SER A 214 32.71 10.11 14.88
C SER A 214 33.24 8.81 14.26
N ASP A 215 34.11 8.11 14.99
CA ASP A 215 34.68 6.83 14.56
C ASP A 215 33.59 5.76 14.44
N ALA A 216 32.62 5.74 15.37
CA ALA A 216 31.48 4.84 15.31
C ALA A 216 30.59 5.09 14.07
N ALA A 217 30.41 6.35 13.63
CA ALA A 217 29.64 6.67 12.43
C ALA A 217 30.36 6.21 11.15
N GLU A 218 31.69 6.36 11.11
CA GLU A 218 32.53 5.90 10.01
C GLU A 218 32.53 4.36 9.93
N GLN A 219 32.66 3.67 11.06
CA GLN A 219 32.63 2.20 11.14
C GLN A 219 31.26 1.62 10.78
N LEU A 220 30.16 2.29 11.16
CA LEU A 220 28.80 1.92 10.77
C LEU A 220 28.43 2.35 9.33
N ARG A 221 29.30 3.10 8.65
CA ARG A 221 29.08 3.67 7.29
C ARG A 221 27.77 4.47 7.18
N ILE A 222 27.43 5.23 8.22
CA ILE A 222 26.26 6.12 8.24
C ILE A 222 26.70 7.57 8.49
N ALA A 223 25.89 8.52 8.03
CA ALA A 223 26.14 9.93 8.34
C ALA A 223 26.08 10.16 9.86
N ARG A 224 26.96 11.02 10.38
CA ARG A 224 27.03 11.36 11.82
C ARG A 224 25.66 11.78 12.38
N GLY A 225 24.90 12.59 11.64
CA GLY A 225 23.55 13.02 12.04
C GLY A 225 22.59 11.86 12.28
N THR A 226 22.66 10.82 11.44
CA THR A 226 21.87 9.59 11.56
C THR A 226 22.27 8.78 12.79
N LEU A 227 23.57 8.67 13.10
CA LEU A 227 24.03 8.02 14.34
C LEU A 227 23.51 8.76 15.58
N TYR A 228 23.58 10.09 15.60
CA TYR A 228 23.07 10.90 16.72
C TYR A 228 21.56 10.78 16.92
N GLU A 229 20.81 10.63 15.83
CA GLU A 229 19.37 10.38 15.88
C GLU A 229 19.06 9.00 16.46
N ARG A 230 19.77 7.96 16.03
CA ARG A 230 19.61 6.58 16.53
C ARG A 230 20.03 6.43 17.99
N ILE A 231 21.10 7.08 18.42
CA ILE A 231 21.52 7.12 19.84
C ILE A 231 20.41 7.72 20.71
N ARG A 232 19.83 8.86 20.29
CA ARG A 232 18.71 9.50 21.01
C ARG A 232 17.46 8.63 21.01
N ARG A 233 17.18 7.94 19.92
CA ARG A 233 16.03 7.04 19.77
C ARG A 233 16.13 5.78 20.65
N TYR A 234 17.33 5.22 20.81
CA TYR A 234 17.55 3.97 21.54
C TYR A 234 18.08 4.13 22.97
N GLY A 235 18.39 5.36 23.40
CA GLY A 235 18.87 5.67 24.74
C GLY A 235 20.26 5.10 25.05
N LEU A 236 21.19 5.22 24.09
CA LEU A 236 22.58 4.74 24.18
C LEU A 236 23.60 5.83 24.55
#